data_AF-A0A175JIG4-F1
#
_entry.id   AF-A0A175JIG4-F1
#
_cell.length_a   1.000
_cell.length_b   1.000
_cell.length_c   1.000
_cell.angle_alpha   90.00
_cell.angle_beta   90.00
_cell.angle_gamma   90.00
#
_symmetry.space_group_name_H-M   'P 1'
#
loop_
_entity.id
_entity.type
_entity.pdbx_description
1 polymer ?
#
loop_
_entity_poly.entity_id
_entity_poly.type
_entity_poly.pdbx_seq_one_letter_code
_entity_poly.pdbx_strand_id
1 'polypeptide(L)'
;MKAFICLLFIFAIAFAADTASCAFCKTIISQIEQLQAKKGRAAVEDFIDELCSIATDEAKDVCDDWNAYGMDKIVDAIMAHELSDSVCAKCGSC
;
A
#
# COMPACT_ATOMS: atom_id res chain seq x y z
N MET A 1 -6.28 30.50 12.24
CA MET A 1 -5.58 30.72 10.94
C MET A 1 -5.43 29.39 10.17
N LYS A 2 -6.54 28.68 9.88
CA LYS A 2 -6.50 27.33 9.28
C LYS A 2 -7.73 26.99 8.41
N ALA A 3 -8.59 27.98 8.12
CA ALA A 3 -9.92 27.71 7.55
C ALA A 3 -10.32 28.63 6.38
N PHE A 4 -9.43 29.49 5.85
CA PHE A 4 -9.82 30.51 4.86
C PHE A 4 -9.20 30.37 3.45
N ILE A 5 -8.40 29.34 3.18
CA ILE A 5 -7.75 29.15 1.87
C ILE A 5 -8.40 28.06 1.01
N CYS A 6 -9.31 27.25 1.58
CA CYS A 6 -9.92 26.13 0.84
C CYS A 6 -11.13 26.50 -0.04
N LEU A 7 -11.62 27.75 -0.02
CA LEU A 7 -12.91 28.09 -0.64
C LEU A 7 -12.84 28.67 -2.06
N LEU A 8 -11.66 28.85 -2.68
CA LEU A 8 -11.57 29.59 -3.96
C LEU A 8 -10.84 28.90 -5.13
N PHE A 9 -10.44 27.63 -5.06
CA PHE A 9 -9.89 26.94 -6.23
C PHE A 9 -10.73 25.73 -6.63
N ILE A 10 -11.79 26.08 -7.33
CA ILE A 10 -12.63 25.20 -8.13
C ILE A 10 -11.78 24.75 -9.34
N PHE A 11 -11.87 23.47 -9.71
CA PHE A 11 -11.32 22.82 -10.90
C PHE A 11 -9.82 22.46 -10.92
N ALA A 12 -9.57 21.15 -10.85
CA ALA A 12 -8.39 20.44 -11.34
C ALA A 12 -7.05 20.70 -10.65
N ILE A 13 -6.88 20.12 -9.45
CA ILE A 13 -5.66 19.35 -9.16
C ILE A 13 -6.01 18.33 -8.07
N ALA A 14 -6.32 17.11 -8.49
CA ALA A 14 -5.98 15.93 -7.70
C ALA A 14 -4.46 15.79 -7.75
N PHE A 15 -3.74 16.73 -7.11
CA PHE A 15 -2.36 16.49 -6.75
C PHE A 15 -2.44 15.68 -5.46
N ALA A 16 -2.74 14.38 -5.61
CA ALA A 16 -2.53 13.43 -4.55
C ALA A 16 -1.01 13.41 -4.32
N ALA A 17 -0.54 14.24 -3.39
CA ALA A 17 0.74 13.98 -2.76
C ALA A 17 0.52 12.66 -2.02
N ASP A 18 0.98 11.56 -2.61
CA ASP A 18 0.99 10.27 -1.93
C ASP A 18 1.67 10.47 -0.57
N THR A 19 1.02 9.99 0.49
CA THR A 19 1.66 9.90 1.80
C THR A 19 2.91 9.02 1.67
N ALA A 20 3.86 9.18 2.59
CA ALA A 20 5.04 8.33 2.59
C ALA A 20 4.66 6.84 2.73
N SER A 21 3.60 6.53 3.51
CA SER A 21 2.99 5.20 3.59
C SER A 21 2.40 4.73 2.27
N CYS A 22 1.74 5.61 1.49
CA CYS A 22 1.18 5.19 0.22
C CYS A 22 2.27 4.91 -0.83
N ALA A 23 3.26 5.80 -0.94
CA ALA A 23 4.40 5.59 -1.84
C ALA A 23 5.16 4.31 -1.48
N PHE A 24 5.34 4.04 -0.18
CA PHE A 24 5.95 2.80 0.30
C PHE A 24 5.11 1.57 -0.06
N CYS A 25 3.81 1.57 0.27
CA CYS A 25 2.91 0.46 -0.06
C CYS A 25 2.95 0.14 -1.55
N LYS A 26 2.83 1.15 -2.43
CA LYS A 26 2.87 0.95 -3.89
C LYS A 26 4.18 0.32 -4.33
N THR A 27 5.29 0.80 -3.80
CA THR A 27 6.64 0.29 -4.10
C THR A 27 6.81 -1.16 -3.69
N ILE A 28 6.30 -1.54 -2.52
CA ILE A 28 6.37 -2.91 -2.03
C ILE A 28 5.48 -3.83 -2.87
N ILE A 29 4.22 -3.45 -3.14
CA ILE A 29 3.32 -4.28 -3.96
C ILE A 29 3.93 -4.57 -5.33
N SER A 30 4.50 -3.56 -6.01
CA SER A 30 5.15 -3.76 -7.30
C SER A 30 6.38 -4.68 -7.23
N GLN A 31 7.11 -4.73 -6.11
CA GLN A 31 8.19 -5.70 -5.91
C GLN A 31 7.64 -7.11 -5.70
N ILE A 32 6.54 -7.24 -4.94
CA ILE A 32 5.90 -8.52 -4.68
C ILE A 32 5.30 -9.11 -5.96
N GLU A 33 4.72 -8.32 -6.85
CA GLU A 33 4.25 -8.80 -8.17
C GLU A 33 5.37 -9.50 -8.97
N GLN A 34 6.60 -8.97 -8.91
CA GLN A 34 7.75 -9.60 -9.55
C GLN A 34 8.18 -10.90 -8.87
N LEU A 35 8.01 -11.00 -7.54
CA LEU A 35 8.28 -12.21 -6.77
C LEU A 35 7.22 -13.29 -7.03
N GLN A 36 5.94 -12.92 -7.03
CA GLN A 36 4.82 -13.79 -7.38
C GLN A 36 5.08 -14.48 -8.73
N ALA A 37 5.41 -13.71 -9.76
CA ALA A 37 5.64 -14.22 -11.11
C ALA A 37 6.74 -15.32 -11.17
N LYS A 38 7.64 -15.36 -10.18
CA LYS A 38 8.79 -16.27 -10.12
C LYS A 38 8.63 -17.40 -9.10
N LYS A 39 7.93 -17.18 -7.99
CA LYS A 39 7.94 -18.07 -6.82
C LYS A 39 6.56 -18.44 -6.27
N GLY A 40 5.48 -17.85 -6.77
CA GLY A 40 4.12 -18.16 -6.35
C GLY A 40 3.74 -17.63 -4.96
N ARG A 41 2.57 -18.06 -4.47
CA ARG A 41 1.91 -17.54 -3.25
C ARG A 41 2.78 -17.61 -1.98
N ALA A 42 3.35 -18.77 -1.68
CA ALA A 42 4.09 -18.96 -0.43
C ALA A 42 5.25 -17.98 -0.28
N ALA A 43 5.95 -17.67 -1.38
CA ALA A 43 7.03 -16.70 -1.37
C ALA A 43 6.55 -15.25 -1.20
N VAL A 44 5.29 -14.95 -1.55
CA VAL A 44 4.68 -13.65 -1.28
C VAL A 44 4.31 -13.54 0.20
N GLU A 45 3.71 -14.59 0.77
CA GLU A 45 3.39 -14.67 2.20
C GLU A 45 4.66 -14.51 3.05
N ASP A 46 5.72 -15.26 2.76
CA ASP A 46 7.00 -15.18 3.47
C ASP A 46 7.63 -13.78 3.38
N PHE A 47 7.56 -13.15 2.21
CA PHE A 47 8.15 -11.81 2.00
C PHE A 47 7.40 -10.74 2.79
N ILE A 48 6.06 -10.80 2.82
CA ILE A 48 5.24 -9.86 3.60
C ILE A 48 5.50 -10.05 5.09
N ASP A 49 5.58 -11.30 5.56
CA ASP A 49 5.88 -11.61 6.97
C ASP A 49 7.27 -11.10 7.37
N GLU A 50 8.29 -11.36 6.55
CA GLU A 50 9.65 -10.87 6.79
C GLU A 50 9.68 -9.33 6.83
N LEU A 51 9.05 -8.66 5.86
CA LEU A 51 8.96 -7.21 5.79
C LEU A 51 8.33 -6.65 7.07
N CYS A 52 7.20 -7.19 7.50
CA CYS A 52 6.48 -6.70 8.67
C CYS A 52 7.15 -7.07 9.99
N SER A 53 7.98 -8.11 10.03
CA SER A 53 8.76 -8.48 11.21
C SER A 53 9.87 -7.47 11.55
N ILE A 54 10.43 -6.80 10.53
CA ILE A 54 11.52 -5.83 10.67
C ILE A 54 11.06 -4.38 10.47
N ALA A 55 9.77 -4.17 10.20
CA ALA A 55 9.23 -2.88 9.81
C ALA A 55 9.33 -1.83 10.92
N THR A 56 9.84 -0.66 10.56
CA THR A 56 9.83 0.57 11.36
C THR A 56 9.25 1.72 10.55
N ASP A 57 8.91 2.83 11.22
CA ASP A 57 8.46 4.08 10.58
C ASP A 57 7.30 3.84 9.59
N GLU A 58 7.41 4.31 8.35
CA GLU A 58 6.34 4.18 7.36
C GLU A 58 6.03 2.73 6.98
N ALA A 59 7.04 1.85 7.04
CA ALA A 59 6.83 0.43 6.78
C ALA A 59 5.96 -0.20 7.88
N LYS A 60 6.11 0.28 9.13
CA LYS A 60 5.29 -0.19 10.25
C LYS A 60 3.83 0.25 10.06
N ASP A 61 3.60 1.50 9.67
CA ASP A 61 2.25 2.00 9.41
C ASP A 61 1.55 1.18 8.32
N VAL A 62 2.26 0.89 7.22
CA VAL A 62 1.74 0.04 6.14
C VAL A 62 1.44 -1.38 6.62
N CYS A 63 2.32 -1.98 7.42
CA CYS A 63 2.08 -3.30 7.98
C CYS A 63 0.91 -3.34 8.97
N ASP A 64 0.71 -2.29 9.75
CA ASP A 64 -0.42 -2.16 10.66
C ASP A 64 -1.75 -2.02 9.88
N ASP A 65 -1.76 -1.22 8.79
CA ASP A 65 -2.90 -1.10 7.86
C ASP A 65 -3.22 -2.45 7.19
N TRP A 66 -2.17 -3.14 6.73
CA TRP A 66 -2.30 -4.42 6.07
C TRP A 66 -2.87 -5.50 6.99
N ASN A 67 -2.41 -5.51 8.25
CA ASN A 67 -2.92 -6.40 9.27
C ASN A 67 -4.39 -6.09 9.60
N ALA A 68 -4.76 -4.81 9.67
CA ALA A 68 -6.14 -4.38 9.90
C ALA A 68 -7.09 -4.77 8.75
N TYR A 69 -6.63 -4.68 7.50
CA TYR A 69 -7.40 -5.10 6.32
C TYR A 69 -7.51 -6.64 6.21
N GLY A 70 -6.43 -7.33 6.53
CA GLY A 70 -6.27 -8.79 6.53
C GLY A 70 -5.20 -9.24 5.53
N MET A 71 -4.14 -9.86 6.03
CA MET A 71 -2.98 -10.29 5.23
C MET A 71 -3.36 -11.24 4.09
N ASP A 72 -4.23 -12.22 4.35
CA ASP A 72 -4.68 -13.17 3.32
C ASP A 72 -5.35 -12.46 2.14
N LYS A 73 -6.12 -11.39 2.41
CA LYS A 73 -6.80 -10.61 1.35
C LYS A 73 -5.83 -9.81 0.50
N ILE A 74 -4.72 -9.37 1.09
CA ILE A 74 -3.66 -8.66 0.35
C ILE A 74 -2.96 -9.64 -0.57
N VAL A 75 -2.59 -10.81 -0.04
CA VAL A 75 -2.00 -11.88 -0.85
C VAL A 75 -2.97 -12.28 -1.95
N ASP A 76 -4.27 -12.44 -1.68
CA ASP A 76 -5.30 -12.71 -2.69
C ASP A 76 -5.34 -11.64 -3.78
N ALA A 77 -5.32 -10.35 -3.41
CA ALA A 77 -5.35 -9.23 -4.35
C ALA A 77 -4.10 -9.20 -5.24
N ILE A 78 -2.92 -9.46 -4.67
CA ILE A 78 -1.67 -9.59 -5.41
C ILE A 78 -1.72 -10.80 -6.34
N MET A 79 -2.21 -11.96 -5.86
CA MET A 79 -2.38 -13.16 -6.67
C MET A 79 -3.34 -12.93 -7.85
N ALA A 80 -4.32 -12.05 -7.68
CA ALA A 80 -5.26 -11.62 -8.71
C ALA A 80 -4.70 -10.54 -9.66
N HIS A 81 -3.43 -10.14 -9.51
CA HIS A 81 -2.78 -9.08 -10.29
C HIS A 81 -3.52 -7.74 -10.21
N GLU A 82 -4.08 -7.41 -9.04
CA GLU A 82 -4.63 -6.08 -8.82
C GLU A 82 -3.52 -5.03 -8.80
N LEU A 83 -3.81 -3.86 -9.40
CA LEU A 83 -2.87 -2.74 -9.43
C LEU A 83 -2.53 -2.26 -8.02
N SER A 84 -1.25 -1.94 -7.80
CA SER A 84 -0.72 -1.44 -6.53
C SER A 84 -1.53 -0.28 -5.94
N ASP A 85 -2.00 0.65 -6.78
CA ASP A 85 -2.83 1.78 -6.36
C ASP A 85 -4.16 1.33 -5.75
N SER A 86 -4.80 0.32 -6.35
CA SER A 86 -6.06 -0.26 -5.87
C SER A 86 -5.84 -1.00 -4.55
N VAL A 87 -4.79 -1.80 -4.46
CA VAL A 87 -4.47 -2.57 -3.25
C VAL A 87 -4.19 -1.63 -2.08
N CYS A 88 -3.32 -0.63 -2.27
CA CYS A 88 -2.96 0.31 -1.22
C CYS A 88 -4.14 1.18 -0.76
N ALA A 89 -5.03 1.59 -1.67
CA ALA A 89 -6.25 2.31 -1.32
C ALA A 89 -7.27 1.44 -0.56
N LYS A 90 -7.34 0.14 -0.87
CA LYS A 90 -8.21 -0.81 -0.14
C LYS A 90 -7.70 -1.08 1.28
N CYS A 91 -6.37 -1.06 1.47
CA CYS A 91 -5.75 -1.29 2.76
C CYS A 91 -5.79 -0.07 3.69
N GLY A 92 -6.01 1.13 3.15
CA GLY A 92 -5.99 2.40 3.92
C GLY A 92 -4.62 3.05 4.03
N SER A 93 -3.59 2.45 3.42
CA SER A 93 -2.26 3.04 3.29
C SER A 93 -2.21 4.17 2.25
N CYS A 94 -3.29 4.28 1.48
CA CYS A 94 -3.72 5.34 0.58
C CYS A 94 -5.23 5.55 0.83
#